data_AF-A0A7V8SKB5-F1
#
_entry.id   AF-A0A7V8SKB5-F1
#
_cell.length_a   1.000
_cell.length_b   1.000
_cell.length_c   1.000
_cell.angle_alpha   90.00
_cell.angle_beta   90.00
_cell.angle_gamma   90.00
#
_symmetry.space_group_name_H-M   'P 1'
#
loop_
_entity.id
_entity.type
_entity.pdbx_description
1 polymer ?
#
loop_
_entity_poly.entity_id
_entity_poly.type
_entity_poly.pdbx_seq_one_letter_code
_entity_poly.pdbx_strand_id
1 'polypeptide(L)'
;MIEFTEFTEKLNSSELVSKAWDEIDRDQANAGLLIDTISNEFKDWQPPKPLVVVPQIIADAIESIPDHYSAYGAIKLIDMKLTELPLENEDWKHVHDWIFVDDNANKFVKSWIDGYTVEKEKKYILKHIDLSEQDDFASLYLAHAQKTKLQHERYPNGADMSEFEQCHFTQSEIDKLNIGSYEKNEVEP
;
A
#
# COMPACT_ATOMS: atom_id res chain seq x y z
N MET A 1 -18.89 5.21 -12.96
CA MET A 1 -19.73 5.35 -11.75
C MET A 1 -18.93 5.81 -10.54
N ILE A 2 -17.66 5.40 -10.36
CA ILE A 2 -16.82 5.80 -9.21
C ILE A 2 -16.55 7.32 -9.17
N GLU A 3 -16.25 7.95 -10.32
CA GLU A 3 -15.95 9.40 -10.41
C GLU A 3 -17.10 10.32 -9.95
N PHE A 4 -18.36 9.90 -10.13
CA PHE A 4 -19.51 10.69 -9.72
C PHE A 4 -19.71 10.64 -8.19
N THR A 5 -19.45 9.49 -7.56
CA THR A 5 -19.61 9.29 -6.12
C THR A 5 -18.59 10.12 -5.32
N GLU A 6 -17.31 10.09 -5.71
CA GLU A 6 -16.25 10.85 -5.02
C GLU A 6 -16.44 12.37 -5.15
N PHE A 7 -16.92 12.83 -6.31
CA PHE A 7 -17.30 14.23 -6.50
C PHE A 7 -18.44 14.64 -5.56
N THR A 8 -19.48 13.80 -5.42
CA THR A 8 -20.59 14.08 -4.51
C THR A 8 -20.20 14.05 -3.03
N GLU A 9 -19.30 13.16 -2.61
CA GLU A 9 -18.79 13.12 -1.23
C GLU A 9 -17.96 14.36 -0.90
N LYS A 10 -17.13 14.83 -1.83
CA LYS A 10 -16.35 16.06 -1.64
C LYS A 10 -17.21 17.32 -1.65
N LEU A 11 -18.24 17.35 -2.49
CA LEU A 11 -19.26 18.41 -2.43
C LEU A 11 -19.97 18.40 -1.08
N ASN A 12 -20.42 17.25 -0.60
CA ASN A 12 -21.19 17.14 0.64
C ASN A 12 -20.35 17.36 1.91
N SER A 13 -19.03 17.22 1.85
CA SER A 13 -18.12 17.51 2.97
C SER A 13 -17.62 18.96 2.99
N SER A 14 -17.91 19.76 1.95
CA SER A 14 -17.63 21.20 1.97
C SER A 14 -18.65 21.94 2.83
N GLU A 15 -18.18 22.61 3.88
CA GLU A 15 -19.01 23.44 4.75
C GLU A 15 -19.71 24.58 3.98
N LEU A 16 -19.11 25.03 2.88
CA LEU A 16 -19.68 26.04 1.99
C LEU A 16 -20.87 25.48 1.19
N VAL A 17 -20.77 24.25 0.70
CA VAL A 17 -21.86 23.57 -0.02
C VAL A 17 -23.02 23.22 0.93
N SER A 18 -22.75 22.88 2.18
CA SER A 18 -23.83 22.68 3.17
C SER A 18 -24.61 23.97 3.46
N LYS A 19 -23.91 25.11 3.65
CA LYS A 19 -24.55 26.42 3.85
C LYS A 19 -25.33 26.89 2.60
N ALA A 20 -24.81 26.54 1.44
CA ALA A 20 -25.40 26.79 0.14
C ALA A 20 -26.78 26.09 -0.02
N TRP A 21 -26.88 24.81 0.32
CA TRP A 21 -28.17 24.09 0.28
C TRP A 21 -29.21 24.71 1.21
N ASP A 22 -28.82 25.09 2.43
CA ASP A 22 -29.71 25.74 3.40
C ASP A 22 -30.23 27.12 2.91
N GLU A 23 -29.47 27.83 2.06
CA GLU A 23 -29.87 29.11 1.47
C GLU A 23 -30.75 28.94 0.22
N ILE A 24 -30.50 27.92 -0.61
CA ILE A 24 -31.37 27.58 -1.75
C ILE A 24 -32.79 27.27 -1.30
N ASP A 25 -32.94 26.49 -0.23
CA ASP A 25 -34.25 26.11 0.33
C ASP A 25 -35.04 27.31 0.89
N ARG A 26 -34.34 28.42 1.18
CA ARG A 26 -34.94 29.66 1.71
C ARG A 26 -35.25 30.70 0.65
N ASP A 27 -34.47 30.80 -0.43
CA ASP A 27 -34.71 31.77 -1.50
C ASP A 27 -34.14 31.31 -2.86
N GLN A 28 -35.02 30.85 -3.76
CA GLN A 28 -34.66 30.36 -5.10
C GLN A 28 -33.97 31.42 -5.99
N ALA A 29 -34.11 32.72 -5.68
CA ALA A 29 -33.47 33.80 -6.45
C ALA A 29 -31.94 33.81 -6.33
N ASN A 30 -31.38 33.23 -5.26
CA ASN A 30 -29.92 33.18 -5.02
C ASN A 30 -29.22 31.93 -5.61
N ALA A 31 -29.98 30.99 -6.20
CA ALA A 31 -29.43 29.75 -6.72
C ALA A 31 -28.35 29.97 -7.82
N GLY A 32 -28.49 31.01 -8.64
CA GLY A 32 -27.51 31.34 -9.69
C GLY A 32 -26.15 31.78 -9.13
N LEU A 33 -26.16 32.64 -8.11
CA LEU A 33 -24.94 33.16 -7.46
C LEU A 33 -24.12 32.04 -6.79
N LEU A 34 -24.84 31.00 -6.34
CA LEU A 34 -24.29 29.86 -5.65
C LEU A 34 -23.67 28.84 -6.61
N ILE A 35 -24.30 28.60 -7.76
CA ILE A 35 -23.74 27.79 -8.85
C ILE A 35 -22.41 28.40 -9.32
N ASP A 36 -22.34 29.73 -9.44
CA ASP A 36 -21.11 30.43 -9.80
C ASP A 36 -20.04 30.31 -8.70
N THR A 37 -20.43 30.36 -7.44
CA THR A 37 -19.51 30.22 -6.29
C THR A 37 -18.92 28.82 -6.24
N ILE A 38 -19.74 27.78 -6.32
CA ILE A 38 -19.30 26.38 -6.36
C ILE A 38 -18.44 26.14 -7.60
N SER A 39 -18.85 26.64 -8.77
CA SER A 39 -18.07 26.50 -10.00
C SER A 39 -16.69 27.15 -9.90
N ASN A 40 -16.58 28.29 -9.23
CA ASN A 40 -15.29 28.96 -9.00
C ASN A 40 -14.41 28.23 -7.98
N GLU A 41 -14.99 27.62 -6.96
CA GLU A 41 -14.27 26.87 -5.94
C GLU A 41 -13.73 25.53 -6.48
N PHE A 42 -14.49 24.89 -7.36
CA PHE A 42 -14.14 23.61 -7.98
C PHE A 42 -13.54 23.74 -9.39
N LYS A 43 -13.22 24.95 -9.86
CA LYS A 43 -12.71 25.21 -11.22
C LYS A 43 -11.46 24.40 -11.57
N ASP A 44 -10.63 24.11 -10.56
CA ASP A 44 -9.37 23.38 -10.68
C ASP A 44 -9.47 21.96 -10.09
N TRP A 45 -10.67 21.52 -9.70
CA TRP A 45 -10.86 20.19 -9.14
C TRP A 45 -10.63 19.12 -10.21
N GLN A 46 -9.89 18.09 -9.83
CA GLN A 46 -9.68 16.87 -10.59
C GLN A 46 -9.96 15.69 -9.66
N PRO A 47 -10.48 14.56 -10.18
CA PRO A 47 -10.62 13.36 -9.38
C PRO A 47 -9.25 12.93 -8.83
N PRO A 48 -9.20 12.34 -7.62
CA PRO A 48 -7.98 11.75 -7.10
C PRO A 48 -7.41 10.77 -8.14
N LYS A 49 -6.14 10.93 -8.50
CA LYS A 49 -5.48 9.97 -9.37
C LYS A 49 -5.21 8.69 -8.57
N PRO A 50 -5.40 7.50 -9.16
CA PRO A 50 -5.03 6.26 -8.49
C PRO A 50 -3.52 6.28 -8.22
N LEU A 51 -3.16 6.10 -6.95
CA LEU A 51 -1.77 6.02 -6.52
C LEU A 51 -1.13 4.76 -7.09
N VAL A 52 0.13 4.86 -7.48
CA VAL A 52 0.89 3.68 -7.90
C VAL A 52 1.25 2.84 -6.68
N VAL A 53 1.24 1.51 -6.84
CA VAL A 53 1.76 0.58 -5.84
C VAL A 53 3.26 0.42 -6.10
N VAL A 54 4.09 0.61 -5.08
CA VAL A 54 5.55 0.45 -5.15
C VAL A 54 6.05 -0.51 -4.08
N PRO A 55 7.12 -1.28 -4.33
CA PRO A 55 7.76 -2.08 -3.29
C PRO A 55 8.27 -1.22 -2.12
N GLN A 56 8.34 -1.79 -0.91
CA GLN A 56 8.81 -1.07 0.30
C GLN A 56 10.20 -0.46 0.10
N ILE A 57 11.14 -1.16 -0.53
CA ILE A 57 12.48 -0.63 -0.81
C ILE A 57 12.47 0.63 -1.69
N ILE A 58 11.46 0.78 -2.54
CA ILE A 58 11.28 1.98 -3.37
C ILE A 58 10.64 3.11 -2.56
N ALA A 59 9.68 2.78 -1.68
CA ALA A 59 9.11 3.73 -0.74
C ALA A 59 10.19 4.34 0.17
N ASP A 60 11.01 3.49 0.78
CA ASP A 60 12.13 3.88 1.64
C ASP A 60 13.12 4.78 0.88
N ALA A 61 13.41 4.44 -0.39
CA ALA A 61 14.27 5.25 -1.25
C ALA A 61 13.68 6.64 -1.52
N ILE A 62 12.38 6.73 -1.85
CA ILE A 62 11.70 8.01 -2.09
C ILE A 62 11.74 8.88 -0.83
N GLU A 63 11.44 8.31 0.35
CA GLU A 63 11.45 9.04 1.63
C GLU A 63 12.86 9.49 2.04
N SER A 64 13.90 8.75 1.63
CA SER A 64 15.29 9.08 1.96
C SER A 64 15.87 10.23 1.13
N ILE A 65 15.28 10.54 -0.04
CA ILE A 65 15.75 11.60 -0.92
C ILE A 65 15.05 12.92 -0.52
N PRO A 66 15.80 14.02 -0.31
CA PRO A 66 15.20 15.30 0.07
C PRO A 66 14.13 15.80 -0.91
N ASP A 67 13.06 16.39 -0.36
CA ASP A 67 11.88 16.87 -1.08
C ASP A 67 12.13 18.00 -2.10
N HIS A 68 13.27 18.71 -2.01
CA HIS A 68 13.66 19.74 -2.98
C HIS A 68 14.13 19.20 -4.32
N TYR A 69 14.33 17.87 -4.46
CA TYR A 69 14.61 17.25 -5.74
C TYR A 69 13.35 17.13 -6.58
N SER A 70 13.47 17.43 -7.87
CA SER A 70 12.46 17.00 -8.85
C SER A 70 12.54 15.50 -9.07
N ALA A 71 11.48 14.88 -9.61
CA ALA A 71 11.50 13.46 -9.96
C ALA A 71 12.68 13.11 -10.89
N TYR A 72 13.01 13.99 -11.84
CA TYR A 72 14.19 13.85 -12.70
C TYR A 72 15.51 13.94 -11.92
N GLY A 73 15.60 14.87 -10.97
CA GLY A 73 16.75 15.02 -10.09
C GLY A 73 16.97 13.77 -9.22
N ALA A 74 15.89 13.21 -8.67
CA ALA A 74 15.93 11.97 -7.90
C ALA A 74 16.40 10.77 -8.73
N ILE A 75 15.86 10.58 -9.95
CA ILE A 75 16.30 9.53 -10.88
C ILE A 75 17.79 9.67 -11.20
N LYS A 76 18.26 10.90 -11.47
CA LYS A 76 19.68 11.15 -11.71
C LYS A 76 20.56 10.84 -10.51
N LEU A 77 20.11 11.19 -9.30
CA LEU A 77 20.84 10.89 -8.08
C LEU A 77 21.00 9.37 -7.89
N ILE A 78 19.93 8.62 -8.14
CA ILE A 78 19.92 7.15 -8.05
C ILE A 78 20.86 6.54 -9.10
N ASP A 79 20.82 7.02 -10.34
CA ASP A 79 21.73 6.56 -11.41
C ASP A 79 23.20 6.86 -11.08
N MET A 80 23.49 8.07 -10.62
CA MET A 80 24.84 8.51 -10.24
C MET A 80 25.41 7.66 -9.10
N LYS A 81 24.60 7.31 -8.09
CA LYS A 81 25.02 6.47 -6.97
C LYS A 81 25.64 5.15 -7.41
N LEU A 82 25.11 4.50 -8.43
CA LEU A 82 25.63 3.22 -8.92
C LEU A 82 26.61 3.35 -10.07
N THR A 83 26.48 4.36 -10.92
CA THR A 83 27.40 4.54 -12.05
C THR A 83 28.75 5.12 -11.60
N GLU A 84 28.78 5.94 -10.55
CA GLU A 84 29.99 6.60 -10.07
C GLU A 84 30.58 5.95 -8.80
N LEU A 85 29.74 5.44 -7.88
CA LEU A 85 30.16 4.88 -6.60
C LEU A 85 29.47 3.53 -6.26
N PRO A 86 29.54 2.51 -7.14
CA PRO A 86 28.78 1.27 -6.98
C PRO A 86 29.11 0.50 -5.70
N LEU A 87 30.38 0.46 -5.29
CA LEU A 87 30.82 -0.28 -4.10
C LEU A 87 30.31 0.33 -2.79
N GLU A 88 30.06 1.65 -2.77
CA GLU A 88 29.58 2.37 -1.59
C GLU A 88 28.05 2.46 -1.54
N ASN A 89 27.38 2.12 -2.63
CA ASN A 89 25.93 2.24 -2.78
C ASN A 89 25.30 0.92 -3.26
N GLU A 90 25.87 -0.23 -2.91
CA GLU A 90 25.35 -1.55 -3.31
C GLU A 90 23.88 -1.73 -2.90
N ASP A 91 23.47 -1.20 -1.74
CA ASP A 91 22.09 -1.22 -1.26
C ASP A 91 21.10 -0.49 -2.21
N TRP A 92 21.60 0.45 -3.03
CA TRP A 92 20.79 1.17 -4.03
C TRP A 92 20.62 0.38 -5.33
N LYS A 93 21.30 -0.77 -5.49
CA LYS A 93 21.21 -1.61 -6.68
C LYS A 93 19.78 -2.01 -7.01
N HIS A 94 19.03 -2.44 -6.01
CA HIS A 94 17.64 -2.84 -6.20
C HIS A 94 16.74 -1.68 -6.64
N VAL A 95 16.97 -0.48 -6.11
CA VAL A 95 16.21 0.73 -6.48
C VAL A 95 16.52 1.11 -7.93
N HIS A 96 17.79 1.10 -8.32
CA HIS A 96 18.21 1.37 -9.69
C HIS A 96 17.68 0.35 -10.68
N ASP A 97 17.87 -0.94 -10.41
CA ASP A 97 17.39 -2.01 -11.28
C ASP A 97 15.88 -1.91 -11.46
N TRP A 98 15.12 -1.65 -10.38
CA TRP A 98 13.68 -1.47 -10.47
C TRP A 98 13.29 -0.30 -11.38
N ILE A 99 14.01 0.82 -11.34
CA ILE A 99 13.73 1.99 -12.18
C ILE A 99 14.11 1.74 -13.65
N PHE A 100 15.32 1.23 -13.90
CA PHE A 100 15.94 1.22 -15.22
C PHE A 100 15.92 -0.14 -15.92
N VAL A 101 16.10 -1.23 -15.18
CA VAL A 101 16.12 -2.59 -15.74
C VAL A 101 14.69 -3.14 -15.87
N ASP A 102 13.86 -2.94 -14.84
CA ASP A 102 12.46 -3.36 -14.84
C ASP A 102 11.52 -2.33 -15.53
N ASP A 103 12.08 -1.25 -16.10
CA ASP A 103 11.38 -0.19 -16.84
C ASP A 103 10.26 0.52 -16.04
N ASN A 104 10.47 0.71 -14.72
CA ASN A 104 9.50 1.39 -13.85
C ASN A 104 9.74 2.91 -13.70
N ALA A 105 10.55 3.54 -14.54
CA ALA A 105 10.80 4.98 -14.47
C ALA A 105 9.52 5.83 -14.45
N ASN A 106 8.51 5.48 -15.26
CA ASN A 106 7.22 6.16 -15.25
C ASN A 106 6.43 5.95 -13.95
N LYS A 107 6.52 4.76 -13.34
CA LYS A 107 5.89 4.51 -12.03
C LYS A 107 6.61 5.30 -10.94
N PHE A 108 7.94 5.35 -10.97
CA PHE A 108 8.74 6.15 -10.04
C PHE A 108 8.36 7.64 -10.09
N VAL A 109 8.25 8.21 -11.29
CA VAL A 109 7.84 9.61 -11.45
C VAL A 109 6.44 9.86 -10.90
N LYS A 110 5.50 8.93 -11.15
CA LYS A 110 4.14 9.02 -10.58
C LYS A 110 4.16 8.93 -9.06
N SER A 111 4.89 7.98 -8.48
CA SER A 111 5.01 7.86 -7.01
C SER A 111 5.62 9.11 -6.39
N TRP A 112 6.56 9.75 -7.08
CA TRP A 112 7.22 10.97 -6.62
C TRP A 112 6.29 12.19 -6.62
N ILE A 113 5.47 12.34 -7.67
CA ILE A 113 4.65 13.55 -7.87
C ILE A 113 3.27 13.41 -7.22
N ASP A 114 2.59 12.29 -7.48
CA ASP A 114 1.19 12.08 -7.09
C ASP A 114 1.10 11.30 -5.76
N GLY A 115 2.23 10.81 -5.22
CA GLY A 115 2.28 9.92 -4.06
C GLY A 115 2.14 8.44 -4.44
N TYR A 116 2.23 7.55 -3.45
CA TYR A 116 2.21 6.11 -3.68
C TYR A 116 1.54 5.34 -2.53
N THR A 117 1.22 4.08 -2.81
CA THR A 117 0.91 3.07 -1.79
C THR A 117 2.02 2.01 -1.81
N VAL A 118 2.32 1.44 -0.66
CA VAL A 118 3.32 0.37 -0.58
C VAL A 118 2.66 -0.97 -0.89
N GLU A 119 3.34 -1.80 -1.68
CA GLU A 119 2.97 -3.19 -1.90
C GLU A 119 2.85 -3.88 -0.53
N LYS A 120 1.65 -4.36 -0.19
CA LYS A 120 1.46 -5.13 1.02
C LYS A 120 2.33 -6.37 0.92
N GLU A 121 3.21 -6.54 1.91
CA GLU A 121 4.10 -7.70 1.94
C GLU A 121 3.28 -8.99 1.96
N LYS A 122 3.58 -9.90 1.02
CA LYS A 122 2.93 -11.21 0.96
C LYS A 122 3.12 -11.93 2.30
N LYS A 123 1.99 -12.30 2.91
CA LYS A 123 1.96 -13.09 4.13
C LYS A 123 1.64 -14.53 3.78
N TYR A 124 2.21 -15.43 4.58
CA TYR A 124 2.04 -16.86 4.45
C TYR A 124 1.63 -17.45 5.78
N ILE A 125 0.76 -18.45 5.73
CA ILE A 125 0.48 -19.34 6.84
C ILE A 125 1.27 -20.63 6.67
N LEU A 126 1.71 -21.18 7.79
CA LEU A 126 2.52 -22.39 7.83
C LEU A 126 1.73 -23.47 8.56
N LYS A 127 1.10 -24.37 7.80
CA LYS A 127 0.39 -25.53 8.35
C LYS A 127 1.37 -26.66 8.60
N HIS A 128 1.45 -27.16 9.83
CA HIS A 128 2.30 -28.29 10.15
C HIS A 128 1.68 -29.57 9.61
N ILE A 129 2.42 -30.31 8.76
CA ILE A 129 1.91 -31.48 8.05
C ILE A 129 1.58 -32.61 9.05
N ASP A 130 2.58 -33.18 9.71
CA ASP A 130 2.40 -34.37 10.56
C ASP A 130 1.46 -34.15 11.76
N LEU A 131 1.52 -32.97 12.39
CA LEU A 131 0.68 -32.65 13.54
C LEU A 131 -0.78 -32.40 13.15
N SER A 132 -1.05 -31.95 11.93
CA SER A 132 -2.42 -31.76 11.44
C SER A 132 -3.05 -33.09 11.03
N GLU A 133 -2.28 -34.10 10.64
CA GLU A 133 -2.79 -35.44 10.33
C GLU A 133 -3.30 -36.21 11.58
N GLN A 134 -2.96 -35.75 12.78
CA GLN A 134 -3.38 -36.39 14.03
C GLN A 134 -4.80 -36.03 14.47
N ASP A 135 -5.45 -35.08 13.80
CA ASP A 135 -6.79 -34.60 14.17
C ASP A 135 -7.65 -34.34 12.93
N ASP A 136 -8.70 -35.14 12.77
CA ASP A 136 -9.63 -35.04 11.63
C ASP A 136 -10.43 -33.72 11.60
N PHE A 137 -10.49 -32.99 12.71
CA PHE A 137 -11.32 -31.80 12.88
C PHE A 137 -10.53 -30.50 12.88
N ALA A 138 -9.21 -30.55 13.06
CA ALA A 138 -8.40 -29.35 13.22
C ALA A 138 -6.99 -29.47 12.63
N SER A 139 -6.50 -28.35 12.08
CA SER A 139 -5.13 -28.21 11.59
C SER A 139 -4.30 -27.40 12.58
N LEU A 140 -3.00 -27.70 12.65
CA LEU A 140 -2.04 -26.96 13.47
C LEU A 140 -1.22 -26.02 12.60
N TYR A 141 -1.13 -24.77 13.01
CA TYR A 141 -0.39 -23.72 12.32
C TYR A 141 0.71 -23.16 13.21
N LEU A 142 1.84 -22.79 12.60
CA LEU A 142 2.84 -22.00 13.31
C LEU A 142 2.25 -20.61 13.62
N ALA A 143 2.54 -20.09 14.81
CA ALA A 143 2.08 -18.78 15.24
C ALA A 143 3.14 -18.06 16.08
N HIS A 144 3.15 -16.74 15.97
CA HIS A 144 3.89 -15.85 16.84
C HIS A 144 3.30 -15.86 18.25
N ALA A 145 4.12 -16.25 19.24
CA ALA A 145 3.79 -16.15 20.66
C ALA A 145 4.50 -14.93 21.29
N GLN A 146 4.28 -14.72 22.59
CA GLN A 146 4.88 -13.59 23.31
C GLN A 146 6.41 -13.60 23.23
N LYS A 147 6.99 -12.40 22.97
CA LYS A 147 8.43 -12.11 23.05
C LYS A 147 9.29 -13.14 22.31
N THR A 148 9.08 -13.24 20.99
CA THR A 148 9.92 -14.00 20.04
C THR A 148 9.87 -15.53 20.16
N LYS A 149 8.85 -16.08 20.80
CA LYS A 149 8.63 -17.54 20.79
C LYS A 149 7.67 -17.91 19.65
N LEU A 150 7.89 -19.08 19.06
CA LEU A 150 6.96 -19.69 18.11
C LEU A 150 6.20 -20.81 18.82
N GLN A 151 4.92 -20.95 18.50
CA GLN A 151 4.07 -22.00 19.03
C GLN A 151 3.19 -22.58 17.93
N HIS A 152 2.58 -23.74 18.22
CA HIS A 152 1.53 -24.28 17.37
C HIS A 152 0.16 -23.87 17.92
N GLU A 153 -0.66 -23.28 17.07
CA GLU A 153 -2.05 -23.00 17.37
C GLU A 153 -2.97 -23.91 16.54
N ARG A 154 -4.04 -24.37 17.19
CA ARG A 154 -4.98 -25.32 16.60
C ARG A 154 -6.23 -24.57 16.14
N TYR A 155 -6.59 -24.76 14.88
CA TYR A 155 -7.77 -24.16 14.26
C TYR A 155 -8.65 -25.22 13.59
N PRO A 156 -9.99 -25.07 13.60
CA PRO A 156 -10.87 -25.95 12.86
C PRO A 156 -10.50 -26.03 11.38
N ASN A 157 -10.67 -27.20 10.77
CA ASN A 157 -10.42 -27.36 9.33
C ASN A 157 -11.36 -26.45 8.52
N GLY A 158 -10.79 -25.69 7.57
CA GLY A 158 -11.53 -24.73 6.75
C GLY A 158 -11.78 -23.37 7.42
N ALA A 159 -11.17 -23.10 8.59
CA ALA A 159 -11.16 -21.75 9.15
C ALA A 159 -10.53 -20.76 8.17
N ASP A 160 -11.09 -19.54 8.11
CA ASP A 160 -10.49 -18.44 7.38
C ASP A 160 -9.25 -17.96 8.15
N MET A 161 -8.08 -18.23 7.59
CA MET A 161 -6.83 -17.93 8.25
C MET A 161 -6.40 -16.46 8.11
N SER A 162 -7.08 -15.68 7.27
CA SER A 162 -6.81 -14.25 7.10
C SER A 162 -7.09 -13.42 8.35
N GLU A 163 -7.97 -13.89 9.24
CA GLU A 163 -8.32 -13.20 10.49
C GLU A 163 -7.27 -13.40 11.61
N PHE A 164 -6.29 -14.30 11.42
CA PHE A 164 -5.32 -14.68 12.46
C PHE A 164 -3.91 -14.18 12.16
N GLU A 165 -3.70 -12.87 12.32
CA GLU A 165 -2.41 -12.20 12.08
C GLU A 165 -1.22 -12.84 12.79
N GLN A 166 -1.42 -13.47 13.95
CA GLN A 166 -0.35 -14.19 14.65
C GLN A 166 0.20 -15.38 13.84
N CYS A 167 -0.58 -15.93 12.90
CA CYS A 167 -0.19 -17.02 12.01
C CYS A 167 0.43 -16.54 10.70
N HIS A 168 0.51 -15.23 10.47
CA HIS A 168 1.07 -14.64 9.25
C HIS A 168 2.59 -14.48 9.37
N PHE A 169 3.31 -15.01 8.38
CA PHE A 169 4.75 -14.91 8.24
C PHE A 169 5.13 -14.29 6.91
N THR A 170 6.20 -13.51 6.91
CA THR A 170 6.87 -13.03 5.71
C THR A 170 7.75 -14.12 5.13
N GLN A 171 8.07 -14.02 3.82
CA GLN A 171 9.06 -14.95 3.24
C GLN A 171 10.42 -14.82 3.96
N SER A 172 10.81 -13.61 4.35
CA SER A 172 12.07 -13.36 5.06
C SER A 172 12.13 -13.99 6.45
N GLU A 173 11.00 -14.11 7.15
CA GLU A 173 10.90 -14.85 8.41
C GLU A 173 11.03 -16.34 8.15
N ILE A 174 10.28 -16.88 7.18
CA ILE A 174 10.31 -18.30 6.80
C ILE A 174 11.72 -18.77 6.47
N ASP A 175 12.46 -17.98 5.69
CA ASP A 175 13.83 -18.30 5.29
C ASP A 175 14.79 -18.42 6.49
N LYS A 176 14.50 -17.72 7.60
CA LYS A 176 15.27 -17.81 8.85
C LYS A 176 14.88 -19.02 9.71
N LEU A 177 13.70 -19.60 9.50
CA LEU A 177 13.17 -20.68 10.36
C LEU A 177 13.76 -22.06 10.02
N ASN A 178 14.36 -22.25 8.84
CA ASN A 178 14.88 -23.54 8.37
C ASN A 178 13.89 -24.71 8.60
N ILE A 179 12.64 -24.50 8.16
CA ILE A 179 11.51 -25.38 8.47
C ILE A 179 11.28 -26.43 7.37
N GLY A 180 11.25 -27.72 7.77
CA GLY A 180 11.06 -28.84 6.84
C GLY A 180 9.63 -29.41 6.76
N SER A 181 8.84 -29.33 7.83
CA SER A 181 7.55 -30.05 7.97
C SER A 181 6.30 -29.17 7.82
N TYR A 182 6.37 -28.11 7.01
CA TYR A 182 5.26 -27.17 6.84
C TYR A 182 4.81 -27.06 5.39
N GLU A 183 3.49 -27.05 5.23
CA GLU A 183 2.83 -26.59 4.01
C GLU A 183 2.69 -25.06 4.07
N LYS A 184 3.24 -24.37 3.07
CA LYS A 184 3.21 -22.91 2.95
C LYS A 184 2.05 -22.50 2.05
N ASN A 185 1.12 -21.72 2.58
CA ASN A 185 0.00 -21.14 1.82
C ASN A 185 0.04 -19.62 1.89
N GLU A 186 -0.11 -18.94 0.74
CA GLU A 186 -0.23 -17.48 0.68
C GLU A 186 -1.60 -17.05 1.22
N VAL A 187 -1.63 -15.97 1.99
CA VAL A 187 -2.87 -15.35 2.49
C VAL A 187 -3.08 -14.05 1.73
N GLU A 188 -4.28 -13.85 1.21
CA GLU A 188 -4.63 -12.58 0.57
C GLU A 188 -4.67 -11.45 1.63
N PRO A 189 -4.03 -10.30 1.36
CA PRO A 189 -3.80 -9.25 2.36
C PRO A 189 -4.91 -8.19 2.50
#